data_AF-A0A9E3TNL8-F1
#
_entry.id   AF-A0A9E3TNL8-F1
#
_cell.length_a   1.000
_cell.length_b   1.000
_cell.length_c   1.000
_cell.angle_alpha   90.00
_cell.angle_beta   90.00
_cell.angle_gamma   90.00
#
_symmetry.space_group_name_H-M   'P 1'
#
loop_
_entity.id
_entity.type
_entity.pdbx_description
1 polymer ?
#
loop_
_entity_poly.entity_id
_entity_poly.type
_entity_poly.pdbx_seq_one_letter_code
_entity_poly.pdbx_strand_id
1 'polypeptide(L)'
;MLTGGLLFAQDEASDASEAATDVNAATATEAPDEPAVEEQAETPEAAEETTPAPATPREEKAAASPAVESGTADSNSNVRRVIGSLTVFVLAVFVGFEVITKVPPTLHTPLMSGSNAISGITLVGAVIVAATMNFSGFIGFIAVTLATVNAVGGFMVTHRMLAMFKKR
;
A
#
# COMPACT_ATOMS: atom_id res chain seq x y z
N MET A 1 -10.22 35.74 51.48
CA MET A 1 -10.67 36.53 50.31
C MET A 1 -10.30 35.70 49.08
N LEU A 2 -11.00 34.59 48.82
CA LEU A 2 -12.24 34.53 48.05
C LEU A 2 -12.21 35.36 46.76
N THR A 3 -12.08 34.63 45.64
CA THR A 3 -13.04 34.61 44.52
C THR A 3 -13.03 35.79 43.54
N GLY A 4 -12.98 35.47 42.25
CA GLY A 4 -13.73 36.25 41.24
C GLY A 4 -12.98 36.70 40.00
N GLY A 5 -12.27 35.82 39.28
CA GLY A 5 -11.68 36.21 37.99
C GLY A 5 -11.80 35.21 36.84
N LEU A 6 -12.25 33.97 37.07
CA LEU A 6 -12.12 32.90 36.07
C LEU A 6 -13.45 32.24 35.65
N LEU A 7 -14.57 32.88 35.95
CA LEU A 7 -15.90 32.38 35.63
C LEU A 7 -16.77 33.56 35.22
N PHE A 8 -16.90 33.85 33.92
CA PHE A 8 -18.07 34.47 33.27
C PHE A 8 -17.92 34.74 31.76
N ALA A 9 -17.15 33.91 31.06
CA ALA A 9 -17.30 33.72 29.62
C ALA A 9 -16.74 32.33 29.26
N GLN A 10 -17.47 31.21 29.16
CA GLN A 10 -18.78 31.01 28.51
C GLN A 10 -18.88 31.82 27.20
N ASP A 11 -19.22 31.23 26.06
CA ASP A 11 -20.35 30.31 26.05
C ASP A 11 -20.52 29.45 24.79
N GLU A 12 -19.62 29.44 23.80
CA GLU A 12 -20.12 29.03 22.47
C GLU A 12 -19.19 28.24 21.55
N ALA A 13 -18.40 27.29 22.06
CA ALA A 13 -17.71 26.36 21.13
C ALA A 13 -17.37 24.96 21.67
N SER A 14 -17.75 24.62 22.90
CA SER A 14 -17.42 23.31 23.50
C SER A 14 -18.58 22.32 23.54
N ASP A 15 -19.77 22.69 23.05
CA ASP A 15 -20.98 21.88 23.22
C ASP A 15 -21.68 21.63 21.88
N ALA A 16 -21.09 20.75 21.06
CA ALA A 16 -21.79 19.97 20.02
C ALA A 16 -20.82 18.98 19.36
N SER A 17 -20.69 17.77 19.92
CA SER A 17 -20.47 16.50 19.19
C SER A 17 -19.85 15.38 20.06
N GLU A 18 -20.21 15.26 21.33
CA GLU A 18 -20.03 14.00 22.06
C GLU A 18 -21.36 13.53 22.65
N ALA A 19 -22.21 13.04 21.75
CA ALA A 19 -23.40 12.27 22.09
C ALA A 19 -23.63 11.22 21.00
N ALA A 20 -23.09 10.01 21.22
CA ALA A 20 -23.65 8.70 20.83
C ALA A 20 -22.56 7.64 21.04
N THR A 21 -22.68 6.76 22.06
CA THR A 21 -23.28 5.41 21.92
C THR A 21 -22.23 4.43 21.37
N ASP A 22 -21.67 3.46 22.11
CA ASP A 22 -22.28 2.26 22.71
C ASP A 22 -21.23 1.61 23.66
N VAL A 23 -21.50 1.38 24.94
CA VAL A 23 -21.99 0.11 25.54
C VAL A 23 -21.88 -1.12 24.65
N ASN A 24 -20.91 -2.01 24.89
CA ASN A 24 -21.15 -3.35 25.45
C ASN A 24 -19.88 -4.24 25.33
N ALA A 25 -19.35 -4.66 26.47
CA ALA A 25 -18.27 -5.63 26.58
C ALA A 25 -18.78 -6.88 27.31
N ALA A 26 -18.44 -8.04 26.75
CA ALA A 26 -18.45 -9.38 27.32
C ALA A 26 -19.80 -10.06 27.62
N THR A 27 -20.02 -11.24 27.03
CA THR A 27 -20.14 -12.52 27.75
C THR A 27 -20.28 -13.70 26.76
N ALA A 28 -19.64 -14.82 27.11
CA ALA A 28 -19.68 -16.11 26.41
C ALA A 28 -20.97 -16.90 26.71
N THR A 29 -21.35 -17.86 25.85
CA THR A 29 -21.78 -19.25 26.20
C THR A 29 -22.53 -19.97 25.06
N GLU A 30 -22.21 -21.26 24.89
CA GLU A 30 -22.96 -22.41 24.29
C GLU A 30 -23.08 -22.64 22.76
N ALA A 31 -22.49 -23.77 22.33
CA ALA A 31 -23.03 -24.77 21.39
C ALA A 31 -23.63 -25.93 22.24
N PRO A 32 -24.45 -26.89 21.75
CA PRO A 32 -24.56 -27.42 20.37
C PRO A 32 -26.01 -27.79 19.93
N ASP A 33 -26.19 -28.21 18.67
CA ASP A 33 -27.13 -29.30 18.28
C ASP A 33 -27.04 -29.55 16.75
N GLU A 34 -26.38 -30.64 16.38
CA GLU A 34 -26.64 -31.44 15.16
C GLU A 34 -27.84 -32.38 15.47
N PRO A 35 -28.55 -33.06 14.51
CA PRO A 35 -27.96 -33.73 13.34
C PRO A 35 -28.86 -33.89 12.08
N ALA A 36 -28.30 -34.63 11.11
CA ALA A 36 -28.98 -35.49 10.12
C ALA A 36 -29.50 -34.79 8.83
N VAL A 37 -29.36 -35.32 7.60
CA VAL A 37 -29.10 -36.69 7.13
C VAL A 37 -28.55 -36.64 5.69
N GLU A 38 -27.70 -37.62 5.39
CA GLU A 38 -27.45 -38.35 4.13
C GLU A 38 -28.08 -37.87 2.80
N GLU A 39 -27.27 -37.84 1.73
CA GLU A 39 -27.43 -38.79 0.62
C GLU A 39 -26.11 -38.87 -0.21
N GLN A 40 -25.44 -40.02 -0.11
CA GLN A 40 -24.44 -40.48 -1.07
C GLN A 40 -25.13 -41.48 -2.01
N ALA A 41 -24.83 -41.39 -3.30
CA ALA A 41 -25.01 -42.50 -4.23
C ALA A 41 -23.80 -42.59 -5.19
N GLU A 42 -23.11 -43.73 -5.09
CA GLU A 42 -22.06 -44.31 -5.96
C GLU A 42 -22.55 -44.49 -7.43
N THR A 43 -21.75 -44.22 -8.49
CA THR A 43 -20.78 -45.10 -9.22
C THR A 43 -21.46 -46.27 -9.99
N PRO A 44 -20.92 -46.94 -11.06
CA PRO A 44 -19.78 -46.72 -12.00
C PRO A 44 -20.18 -46.85 -13.50
N GLU A 45 -19.29 -46.55 -14.47
CA GLU A 45 -19.01 -47.48 -15.59
C GLU A 45 -17.71 -47.13 -16.34
N ALA A 46 -17.06 -48.16 -16.89
CA ALA A 46 -15.66 -48.24 -17.29
C ALA A 46 -15.44 -48.20 -18.83
N ALA A 47 -14.16 -48.28 -19.19
CA ALA A 47 -13.53 -48.43 -20.52
C ALA A 47 -13.33 -47.10 -21.29
N GLU A 48 -12.12 -46.74 -21.75
CA GLU A 48 -11.21 -47.58 -22.53
C GLU A 48 -9.75 -47.10 -22.42
N GLU A 49 -8.85 -48.09 -22.35
CA GLU A 49 -7.40 -47.99 -22.31
C GLU A 49 -6.85 -47.98 -23.74
N THR A 50 -5.97 -47.04 -24.10
CA THR A 50 -4.96 -47.30 -25.15
C THR A 50 -3.68 -46.51 -24.86
N THR A 51 -2.65 -47.25 -24.49
CA THR A 51 -1.24 -46.85 -24.32
C THR A 51 -0.47 -47.11 -25.65
N PRO A 52 0.85 -46.89 -25.79
CA PRO A 52 1.65 -45.65 -25.81
C PRO A 52 2.53 -45.45 -27.09
N ALA A 53 3.35 -44.38 -27.09
CA ALA A 53 4.69 -44.22 -27.72
C ALA A 53 4.82 -43.50 -29.11
N PRO A 54 6.02 -42.94 -29.48
CA PRO A 54 7.00 -42.15 -28.73
C PRO A 54 7.61 -40.91 -29.48
N ALA A 55 8.17 -39.98 -28.68
CA ALA A 55 9.31 -39.05 -28.88
C ALA A 55 9.62 -38.33 -30.23
N THR A 56 9.79 -37.00 -30.13
CA THR A 56 10.96 -36.29 -30.72
C THR A 56 11.48 -35.21 -29.74
N PRO A 57 12.80 -35.06 -29.52
CA PRO A 57 13.37 -34.02 -28.66
C PRO A 57 13.53 -32.69 -29.42
N ARG A 58 13.08 -31.58 -28.82
CA ARG A 58 13.55 -30.24 -29.19
C ARG A 58 13.96 -29.50 -27.92
N GLU A 59 15.26 -29.33 -27.79
CA GLU A 59 15.90 -28.47 -26.81
C GLU A 59 15.58 -26.99 -27.09
N GLU A 60 15.39 -26.27 -25.97
CA GLU A 60 15.93 -24.95 -25.69
C GLU A 60 15.35 -23.70 -26.40
N LYS A 61 14.56 -22.95 -25.63
CA LYS A 61 15.01 -21.63 -25.16
C LYS A 61 14.20 -21.21 -23.92
N ALA A 62 14.84 -21.27 -22.76
CA ALA A 62 14.37 -20.69 -21.52
C ALA A 62 14.30 -19.16 -21.66
N ALA A 63 13.13 -18.66 -22.05
CA ALA A 63 12.76 -17.28 -21.78
C ALA A 63 12.32 -17.24 -20.31
N ALA A 64 13.25 -16.89 -19.42
CA ALA A 64 12.94 -16.44 -18.08
C ALA A 64 12.22 -15.08 -18.18
N SER A 65 10.95 -15.12 -18.58
CA SER A 65 10.02 -14.03 -18.32
C SER A 65 9.76 -14.04 -16.83
N PRO A 66 9.91 -12.92 -16.09
CA PRO A 66 9.30 -12.86 -14.78
C PRO A 66 7.80 -12.95 -15.04
N ALA A 67 7.23 -14.10 -14.69
CA ALA A 67 5.80 -14.34 -14.79
C ALA A 67 5.10 -13.21 -14.04
N VAL A 68 4.48 -12.30 -14.79
CA VAL A 68 3.41 -11.47 -14.29
C VAL A 68 2.28 -12.46 -14.02
N GLU A 69 2.24 -12.96 -12.79
CA GLU A 69 1.26 -13.91 -12.28
C GLU A 69 -0.11 -13.20 -12.27
N SER A 70 -0.76 -13.15 -13.43
CA SER A 70 -2.18 -12.86 -13.56
C SER A 70 -2.96 -14.07 -13.06
N GLY A 71 -3.02 -14.20 -11.74
CA GLY A 71 -3.69 -15.28 -11.02
C GLY A 71 -5.15 -14.93 -10.74
N THR A 72 -6.02 -15.84 -11.15
CA THR A 72 -7.44 -15.98 -10.82
C THR A 72 -7.73 -15.60 -9.36
N ALA A 73 -8.84 -14.88 -9.14
CA ALA A 73 -9.19 -14.28 -7.87
C ALA A 73 -9.62 -15.32 -6.82
N ASP A 74 -8.64 -16.06 -6.29
CA ASP A 74 -8.77 -16.77 -5.03
C ASP A 74 -8.51 -15.77 -3.89
N SER A 75 -9.28 -15.79 -2.80
CA SER A 75 -8.98 -14.97 -1.61
C SER A 75 -7.54 -15.16 -1.12
N ASN A 76 -6.98 -16.36 -1.32
CA ASN A 76 -5.56 -16.66 -1.09
C ASN A 76 -4.61 -15.80 -1.94
N SER A 77 -4.96 -15.41 -3.15
CA SER A 77 -4.15 -14.54 -4.02
C SER A 77 -4.06 -13.11 -3.49
N ASN A 78 -5.12 -12.59 -2.85
CA ASN A 78 -5.11 -11.27 -2.23
C ASN A 78 -4.25 -11.29 -0.96
N VAL A 79 -4.41 -12.33 -0.14
CA VAL A 79 -3.58 -12.55 1.05
C VAL A 79 -2.10 -12.67 0.65
N ARG A 80 -1.76 -13.47 -0.38
CA ARG A 80 -0.40 -13.58 -0.92
C ARG A 80 0.14 -12.24 -1.42
N ARG A 81 -0.66 -11.44 -2.12
CA ARG A 81 -0.26 -10.09 -2.60
C ARG A 81 0.02 -9.14 -1.45
N VAL A 82 -0.81 -9.14 -0.41
CA VAL A 82 -0.62 -8.32 0.79
C VAL A 82 0.62 -8.78 1.56
N ILE A 83 0.84 -10.09 1.74
CA ILE A 83 2.06 -10.61 2.36
C ILE A 83 3.29 -10.23 1.53
N GLY A 84 3.21 -10.32 0.20
CA GLY A 84 4.28 -9.92 -0.71
C GLY A 84 4.61 -8.43 -0.61
N SER A 85 3.60 -7.55 -0.66
CA SER A 85 3.81 -6.10 -0.55
C SER A 85 4.31 -5.70 0.84
N LEU A 86 3.83 -6.34 1.90
CA LEU A 86 4.30 -6.13 3.27
C LEU A 86 5.76 -6.57 3.43
N THR A 87 6.14 -7.71 2.84
CA THR A 87 7.53 -8.19 2.85
C THR A 87 8.45 -7.18 2.19
N VAL A 88 8.09 -6.70 0.98
CA VAL A 88 8.87 -5.67 0.27
C VAL A 88 8.91 -4.37 1.07
N PHE A 89 7.81 -3.95 1.69
CA PHE A 89 7.74 -2.75 2.52
C PHE A 89 8.71 -2.83 3.71
N VAL A 90 8.69 -3.92 4.47
CA VAL A 90 9.57 -4.12 5.63
C VAL A 90 11.03 -4.15 5.21
N LEU A 91 11.36 -4.89 4.14
CA LEU A 91 12.73 -4.92 3.60
C LEU A 91 13.19 -3.54 3.12
N ALA A 92 12.32 -2.77 2.46
CA ALA A 92 12.62 -1.41 2.01
C ALA A 92 12.90 -0.46 3.19
N VAL A 93 12.20 -0.62 4.32
CA VAL A 93 12.47 0.17 5.54
C VAL A 93 13.86 -0.16 6.10
N PHE A 94 14.23 -1.45 6.20
CA PHE A 94 15.57 -1.84 6.64
C PHE A 94 16.66 -1.28 5.73
N VAL A 95 16.48 -1.37 4.42
CA VAL A 95 17.41 -0.79 3.43
C VAL A 95 17.48 0.73 3.59
N GLY A 96 16.34 1.41 3.76
CA GLY A 96 16.30 2.85 3.96
C GLY A 96 17.07 3.30 5.20
N PHE A 97 16.91 2.60 6.32
CA PHE A 97 17.66 2.87 7.56
C PHE A 97 19.17 2.67 7.37
N GLU A 98 19.58 1.57 6.75
CA GLU A 98 20.99 1.23 6.51
C GLU A 98 21.69 2.25 5.59
N VAL A 99 20.96 2.81 4.62
CA VAL A 99 21.45 3.84 3.70
C VAL A 99 21.54 5.22 4.37
N ILE A 100 20.51 5.64 5.12
CA ILE A 100 20.47 6.96 5.79
C ILE A 100 21.49 7.05 6.92
N THR A 101 21.88 5.94 7.55
CA THR A 101 22.90 5.96 8.61
C THR A 101 24.34 6.10 8.09
N LYS A 102 24.59 5.85 6.79
CA LYS A 102 25.94 5.87 6.18
C LYS A 102 26.32 7.18 5.49
N VAL A 103 25.43 8.15 5.46
CA VAL A 103 25.66 9.44 4.78
C VAL A 103 26.44 10.39 5.70
N PRO A 104 27.46 11.08 5.17
CA PRO A 104 28.26 12.01 5.96
C PRO A 104 27.42 13.22 6.40
N PRO A 105 27.76 13.85 7.53
CA PRO A 105 26.94 14.92 8.10
C PRO A 105 26.86 16.18 7.24
N THR A 106 27.84 16.38 6.35
CA THR A 106 27.84 17.45 5.35
C THR A 106 26.68 17.34 4.35
N LEU A 107 26.11 16.15 4.19
CA LEU A 107 25.00 15.87 3.28
C LEU A 107 23.64 15.77 3.96
N HIS A 108 23.51 15.98 5.28
CA HIS A 108 22.20 15.92 5.94
C HIS A 108 21.20 16.93 5.36
N THR A 109 21.63 18.16 5.06
CA THR A 109 20.76 19.19 4.48
C THR A 109 20.39 18.90 3.02
N PRO A 110 21.35 18.55 2.13
CA PRO A 110 21.01 18.04 0.80
C PRO A 110 20.10 16.81 0.82
N LEU A 111 20.30 15.88 1.75
CA LEU A 111 19.51 14.67 1.87
C LEU A 111 18.10 14.94 2.40
N MET A 112 17.96 15.88 3.34
CA MET A 112 16.66 16.35 3.81
C MET A 112 15.85 16.99 2.69
N SER A 113 16.50 17.74 1.79
CA SER A 113 15.85 18.24 0.57
C SER A 113 15.57 17.11 -0.44
N GLY A 114 16.49 16.16 -0.56
CA GLY A 114 16.37 15.02 -1.47
C GLY A 114 15.19 14.09 -1.13
N SER A 115 14.94 13.82 0.15
CA SER A 115 13.79 13.03 0.58
C SER A 115 12.46 13.71 0.27
N ASN A 116 12.41 15.05 0.28
CA ASN A 116 11.27 15.81 -0.19
C ASN A 116 11.07 15.73 -1.73
N ALA A 117 12.13 15.49 -2.51
CA ALA A 117 11.99 15.23 -3.94
C ALA A 117 11.45 13.81 -4.22
N ILE A 118 11.82 12.84 -3.39
CA ILE A 118 11.39 11.43 -3.51
C ILE A 118 9.90 11.27 -3.20
N SER A 119 9.34 12.08 -2.29
CA SER A 119 7.88 12.09 -2.03
C SER A 119 7.04 12.52 -3.24
N GLY A 120 7.67 13.06 -4.29
CA GLY A 120 7.09 13.31 -5.60
C GLY A 120 6.55 12.06 -6.30
N ILE A 121 6.79 10.84 -5.78
CA ILE A 121 6.17 9.58 -6.22
C ILE A 121 4.63 9.64 -6.22
N THR A 122 4.04 10.55 -5.44
CA THR A 122 2.60 10.87 -5.46
C THR A 122 2.08 11.20 -6.86
N LEU A 123 2.94 11.64 -7.78
CA LEU A 123 2.62 11.88 -9.19
C LEU A 123 2.03 10.63 -9.86
N VAL A 124 2.54 9.44 -9.54
CA VAL A 124 2.04 8.17 -10.12
C VAL A 124 0.57 7.96 -9.75
N GLY A 125 0.21 8.19 -8.49
CA GLY A 125 -1.18 8.09 -8.04
C GLY A 125 -2.06 9.18 -8.65
N ALA A 126 -1.55 10.42 -8.74
CA ALA A 126 -2.29 11.54 -9.30
C ALA A 126 -2.64 11.33 -10.78
N VAL A 127 -1.74 10.77 -11.58
CA VAL A 127 -1.98 10.47 -13.00
C VAL A 127 -3.09 9.42 -13.17
N ILE A 128 -3.13 8.39 -12.32
CA ILE A 128 -4.20 7.38 -12.34
C ILE A 128 -5.56 8.01 -12.10
N VAL A 129 -5.66 8.94 -11.13
CA VAL A 129 -6.91 9.65 -10.81
C VAL A 129 -7.31 10.63 -11.92
N ALA A 130 -6.34 11.35 -12.48
CA ALA A 130 -6.54 12.32 -13.55
C ALA A 130 -7.07 11.69 -14.85
N ALA A 131 -6.90 10.38 -15.04
CA ALA A 131 -7.42 9.66 -16.20
C ALA A 131 -8.95 9.49 -16.21
N THR A 132 -9.65 9.88 -15.14
CA THR A 132 -11.12 9.79 -15.05
C THR A 132 -11.81 11.03 -15.62
N MET A 133 -12.99 10.90 -16.23
CA MET A 133 -13.73 12.03 -16.83
C MET A 133 -14.74 12.71 -15.87
N ASN A 134 -14.74 12.32 -14.59
CA ASN A 134 -15.66 12.83 -13.57
C ASN A 134 -14.99 13.96 -12.77
N PHE A 135 -15.68 14.50 -11.76
CA PHE A 135 -15.11 15.50 -10.82
C PHE A 135 -13.76 15.06 -10.21
N SER A 136 -13.58 13.76 -10.00
CA SER A 136 -12.32 13.17 -9.55
C SER A 136 -11.15 13.45 -10.50
N GLY A 137 -11.38 13.48 -11.82
CA GLY A 137 -10.37 13.83 -12.82
C GLY A 137 -9.92 15.28 -12.74
N PHE A 138 -10.83 16.20 -12.41
CA PHE A 138 -10.47 17.61 -12.18
C PHE A 138 -9.58 17.77 -10.95
N ILE A 139 -9.92 17.09 -9.85
CA ILE A 139 -9.04 17.02 -8.66
C ILE A 139 -7.72 16.32 -8.99
N GLY A 140 -7.75 15.27 -9.81
CA GLY A 140 -6.58 14.57 -10.32
C GLY A 140 -5.65 15.49 -11.11
N PHE A 141 -6.18 16.36 -11.96
CA PHE A 141 -5.40 17.35 -12.71
C PHE A 141 -4.67 18.35 -11.77
N ILE A 142 -5.36 18.82 -10.74
CA ILE A 142 -4.75 19.67 -9.69
C ILE A 142 -3.68 18.87 -8.94
N ALA A 143 -3.97 17.62 -8.57
CA ALA A 143 -3.03 16.74 -7.88
C ALA A 143 -1.76 16.47 -8.73
N VAL A 144 -1.89 16.27 -10.04
CA VAL A 144 -0.76 16.11 -10.97
C VAL A 144 0.10 17.37 -10.99
N THR A 145 -0.53 18.54 -11.05
CA THR A 145 0.19 19.83 -11.03
C THR A 145 0.98 19.98 -9.72
N LEU A 146 0.34 19.73 -8.58
CA LEU A 146 0.99 19.82 -7.26
C LEU A 146 2.11 18.78 -7.09
N ALA A 147 1.88 17.53 -7.50
CA ALA A 147 2.88 16.48 -7.45
C ALA A 147 4.08 16.78 -8.35
N THR A 148 3.85 17.38 -9.52
CA THR A 148 4.92 17.82 -10.42
C THR A 148 5.75 18.93 -9.79
N VAL A 149 5.13 19.92 -9.15
CA VAL A 149 5.85 20.98 -8.43
C VAL A 149 6.70 20.41 -7.29
N ASN A 150 6.18 19.44 -6.53
CA ASN A 150 6.93 18.78 -5.46
C ASN A 150 8.16 18.02 -6.00
N ALA A 151 7.99 17.21 -7.05
CA ALA A 151 9.08 16.46 -7.67
C ALA A 151 10.13 17.41 -8.27
N VAL A 152 9.72 18.30 -9.18
CA VAL A 152 10.63 19.19 -9.92
C VAL A 152 11.30 20.19 -8.97
N GLY A 153 10.54 20.79 -8.06
CA GLY A 153 11.07 21.73 -7.07
C GLY A 153 12.07 21.07 -6.13
N GLY A 154 11.75 19.86 -5.64
CA GLY A 154 12.65 19.07 -4.80
C GLY A 154 13.97 18.75 -5.50
N PHE A 155 13.94 18.28 -6.74
CA PHE A 155 15.16 17.97 -7.50
C PHE A 155 15.98 19.23 -7.84
N MET A 156 15.33 20.34 -8.19
CA MET A 156 16.02 21.60 -8.52
C MET A 156 16.78 22.18 -7.33
N VAL A 157 16.15 22.20 -6.15
CA VAL A 157 16.79 22.67 -4.90
C VAL A 157 17.93 21.74 -4.50
N THR A 158 17.70 20.44 -4.54
CA THR A 158 18.74 19.44 -4.21
C THR A 158 19.94 19.56 -5.14
N HIS A 159 19.71 19.73 -6.45
CA HIS A 159 20.78 19.95 -7.43
C HIS A 159 21.59 21.22 -7.12
N ARG A 160 20.92 22.34 -6.77
CA ARG A 160 21.61 23.57 -6.37
C ARG A 160 22.44 23.38 -5.09
N MET A 161 21.94 22.60 -4.13
CA MET A 161 22.68 22.26 -2.91
C MET A 161 23.91 21.41 -3.22
N LEU A 162 23.77 20.40 -4.08
CA LEU A 162 24.86 19.50 -4.45
C LEU A 162 25.91 20.17 -5.33
N ALA A 163 25.52 21.14 -6.17
CA ALA A 163 26.44 21.90 -7.00
C ALA A 163 27.50 22.67 -6.18
N MET A 164 27.22 23.00 -4.92
CA MET A 164 28.16 23.68 -4.02
C MET A 164 29.27 22.76 -3.49
N PHE A 165 29.11 21.43 -3.59
CA PHE A 165 30.16 20.47 -3.22
C PHE A 165 31.10 20.11 -4.38
N LYS A 166 30.86 20.67 -5.57
CA LYS A 166 31.74 20.45 -6.72
C LYS A 166 33.04 21.21 -6.50
N LYS A 167 34.13 20.46 -6.33
CA LYS A 167 35.49 20.99 -6.15
C LYS A 167 35.83 21.94 -7.31
N ARG A 168 36.25 23.16 -6.99
CA ARG A 168 36.98 24.03 -7.93
C ARG A 168 38.36 23.45 -8.19
#